data_AF-A0A7C3F2S6-F1
#
_entry.id   AF-A0A7C3F2S6-F1
#
_cell.length_a   1.000
_cell.length_b   1.000
_cell.length_c   1.000
_cell.angle_alpha   90.00
_cell.angle_beta   90.00
_cell.angle_gamma   90.00
#
_symmetry.space_group_name_H-M   'P 1'
#
loop_
_entity.id
_entity.type
_entity.pdbx_description
1 polymer ?
#
loop_
_entity_poly.entity_id
_entity_poly.type
_entity_poly.pdbx_seq_one_letter_code
_entity_poly.pdbx_strand_id
1 'polypeptide(L)'
;MQDWKNADVPKRTKAALKMLEQMTLHPNDIGKDLIEDLYDSGLDVESISGAGNVGYHYNFINRIADAINFPIPQGGNVEKLAKILNLSGKLMKGRGDPTAWILSKDGLTIPPEVDIGREHLFTHTGSTDPELRRNVDIFVQSQWAEKQADVLNLSPVLSTYMKKLALNAYKISDEDVEAMREEYFSDEMIYELTIVGANAAAIVGLEKLYAVLFS
;
A
#
# COMPACT_ATOMS: atom_id res chain seq x y z
N MET A 1 -11.07 8.48 19.81
CA MET A 1 -9.83 9.09 19.31
C MET A 1 -10.11 10.58 19.13
N GLN A 2 -9.28 11.48 19.66
CA GLN A 2 -9.47 12.92 19.40
C GLN A 2 -9.15 13.22 17.93
N ASP A 3 -9.98 14.05 17.29
CA ASP A 3 -9.74 14.53 15.93
C ASP A 3 -8.42 15.33 15.90
N TRP A 4 -7.45 14.86 15.10
CA TRP A 4 -6.13 15.47 14.99
C TRP A 4 -6.20 16.94 14.54
N LYS A 5 -7.27 17.32 13.84
CA LYS A 5 -7.51 18.70 13.38
C LYS A 5 -7.56 19.69 14.55
N ASN A 6 -8.11 19.24 15.68
CA ASN A 6 -8.29 20.04 16.90
C ASN A 6 -7.20 19.79 17.96
N ALA A 7 -6.28 18.86 17.73
CA ALA A 7 -5.20 18.58 18.66
C ALA A 7 -4.23 19.79 18.77
N ASP A 8 -3.70 20.01 19.98
CA ASP A 8 -2.65 21.00 20.22
C ASP A 8 -1.28 20.43 19.81
N VAL A 9 -1.05 20.38 18.50
CA VAL A 9 0.21 19.92 17.89
C VAL A 9 0.78 21.00 16.96
N PRO A 10 2.11 21.04 16.77
CA PRO A 10 2.77 22.05 15.95
C PRO A 10 2.21 22.13 14.52
N LYS A 11 2.22 23.33 13.90
CA LYS A 11 1.76 23.57 12.51
C LYS A 11 2.35 22.56 11.53
N ARG A 12 3.66 22.32 11.59
CA ARG A 12 4.37 21.32 10.76
C ARG A 12 3.78 19.91 10.90
N THR A 13 3.39 19.51 12.11
CA THR A 13 2.82 18.20 12.39
C THR A 13 1.41 18.09 11.84
N LYS A 14 0.59 19.14 11.96
CA LYS A 14 -0.74 19.18 11.33
C LYS A 14 -0.64 19.09 9.81
N ALA A 15 0.32 19.80 9.20
CA ALA A 15 0.53 19.75 7.75
C ALA A 15 0.96 18.36 7.29
N ALA A 16 1.90 17.71 8.00
CA ALA A 16 2.27 16.32 7.72
C ALA A 16 1.07 15.36 7.85
N LEU A 17 0.25 15.50 8.90
CA LEU A 17 -0.95 14.66 9.09
C LEU A 17 -2.00 14.87 7.99
N LYS A 18 -2.20 16.12 7.52
CA LYS A 18 -3.05 16.44 6.35
C LYS A 18 -2.55 15.72 5.11
N MET A 19 -1.25 15.78 4.84
CA MET A 19 -0.62 15.08 3.71
C MET A 19 -0.85 13.57 3.82
N LEU A 20 -0.62 12.97 5.00
CA LEU A 20 -0.84 11.53 5.23
C LEU A 20 -2.31 11.11 5.05
N GLU A 21 -3.26 11.93 5.50
CA GLU A 21 -4.70 11.75 5.25
C GLU A 21 -5.00 11.75 3.75
N GLN A 22 -4.45 12.73 2.99
CA GLN A 22 -4.62 12.80 1.54
C GLN A 22 -3.98 11.62 0.81
N MET A 23 -2.73 11.25 1.12
CA MET A 23 -2.07 10.07 0.54
C MET A 23 -2.88 8.78 0.73
N THR A 24 -3.61 8.68 1.84
CA THR A 24 -4.35 7.47 2.20
C THR A 24 -5.76 7.43 1.62
N LEU A 25 -6.49 8.54 1.70
CA LEU A 25 -7.92 8.61 1.38
C LEU A 25 -8.21 9.27 0.03
N HIS A 26 -7.39 10.25 -0.35
CA HIS A 26 -7.61 11.13 -1.49
C HIS A 26 -6.34 11.32 -2.32
N PRO A 27 -5.68 10.24 -2.77
CA PRO A 27 -4.36 10.36 -3.40
C PRO A 27 -4.44 11.18 -4.69
N ASN A 28 -5.58 11.18 -5.41
CA ASN A 28 -5.78 12.00 -6.61
C ASN A 28 -5.82 13.51 -6.35
N ASP A 29 -5.99 13.93 -5.11
CA ASP A 29 -6.01 15.36 -4.73
C ASP A 29 -4.61 15.88 -4.39
N ILE A 30 -3.57 15.04 -4.50
CA ILE A 30 -2.17 15.45 -4.32
C ILE A 30 -1.73 16.26 -5.54
N GLY A 31 -1.44 17.54 -5.31
CA GLY A 31 -1.00 18.50 -6.33
C GLY A 31 0.01 19.49 -5.78
N LYS A 32 0.45 20.44 -6.62
CA LYS A 32 1.49 21.42 -6.27
C LYS A 32 1.11 22.28 -5.07
N ASP A 33 -0.16 22.67 -4.96
CA ASP A 33 -0.68 23.45 -3.83
C ASP A 33 -0.44 22.76 -2.48
N LEU A 34 -0.52 21.41 -2.42
CA LEU A 34 -0.19 20.67 -1.20
C LEU A 34 1.29 20.80 -0.83
N ILE A 35 2.18 20.73 -1.83
CA ILE A 35 3.62 20.84 -1.60
C ILE A 35 3.99 22.26 -1.14
N GLU A 36 3.38 23.29 -1.72
CA GLU A 36 3.53 24.68 -1.28
C GLU A 36 3.05 24.87 0.17
N ASP A 37 1.86 24.36 0.52
CA ASP A 37 1.32 24.34 1.88
C ASP A 37 2.29 23.69 2.90
N LEU A 38 2.98 22.61 2.49
CA LEU A 38 3.94 21.89 3.32
C LEU A 38 5.22 22.72 3.55
N TYR A 39 5.75 23.36 2.50
CA TYR A 39 6.88 24.28 2.62
C TYR A 39 6.54 25.49 3.51
N ASP A 40 5.36 26.09 3.34
CA ASP A 40 4.86 27.20 4.16
C ASP A 40 4.62 26.81 5.63
N SER A 41 4.53 25.51 5.89
CA SER A 41 4.43 24.94 7.24
C SER A 41 5.80 24.59 7.84
N GLY A 42 6.88 24.81 7.09
CA GLY A 42 8.26 24.61 7.50
C GLY A 42 8.78 23.19 7.35
N LEU A 43 8.15 22.36 6.49
CA LEU A 43 8.72 21.07 6.09
C LEU A 43 9.65 21.27 4.91
N ASP A 44 10.79 20.61 4.90
CA ASP A 44 11.67 20.50 3.73
C ASP A 44 11.41 19.19 2.97
N VAL A 45 12.08 19.02 1.82
CA VAL A 45 11.96 17.82 0.98
C VAL A 45 12.25 16.55 1.79
N GLU A 46 13.29 16.56 2.61
CA GLU A 46 13.65 15.41 3.45
C GLU A 46 12.53 15.04 4.43
N SER A 47 11.94 16.03 5.10
CA SER A 47 10.82 15.84 6.02
C SER A 47 9.55 15.36 5.31
N ILE A 48 9.25 15.90 4.13
CA ILE A 48 8.10 15.49 3.30
C ILE A 48 8.28 14.04 2.85
N SER A 49 9.42 13.71 2.27
CA SER A 49 9.77 12.36 1.84
C SER A 49 9.75 11.36 2.99
N GLY A 50 10.37 11.71 4.13
CA GLY A 50 10.38 10.87 5.33
C GLY A 50 8.98 10.60 5.87
N ALA A 51 8.14 11.64 5.96
CA ALA A 51 6.74 11.49 6.35
C ALA A 51 5.96 10.64 5.34
N GLY A 52 6.14 10.86 4.04
CA GLY A 52 5.53 10.06 2.98
C GLY A 52 5.87 8.58 3.09
N ASN A 53 7.14 8.26 3.34
CA ASN A 53 7.59 6.88 3.53
C ASN A 53 6.94 6.23 4.77
N VAL A 54 6.87 6.95 5.90
CA VAL A 54 6.12 6.50 7.09
C VAL A 54 4.65 6.26 6.75
N GLY A 55 4.03 7.18 6.01
CA GLY A 55 2.67 7.08 5.51
C GLY A 55 2.43 5.78 4.74
N TYR A 56 3.25 5.51 3.74
CA TYR A 56 3.23 4.29 2.95
C TYR A 56 3.26 3.02 3.83
N HIS A 57 4.17 2.97 4.81
CA HIS A 57 4.31 1.81 5.69
C HIS A 57 3.06 1.57 6.54
N TYR A 58 2.51 2.61 7.18
CA TYR A 58 1.28 2.48 7.96
C TYR A 58 0.08 2.15 7.07
N ASN A 59 0.02 2.73 5.88
CA ASN A 59 -1.06 2.49 4.93
C ASN A 59 -1.09 1.02 4.44
N PHE A 60 0.09 0.45 4.24
CA PHE A 60 0.29 -0.97 3.93
C PHE A 60 -0.06 -1.87 5.13
N ILE A 61 0.51 -1.60 6.30
CA ILE A 61 0.33 -2.42 7.51
C ILE A 61 -1.15 -2.43 7.94
N ASN A 62 -1.82 -1.27 7.93
CA ASN A 62 -3.22 -1.19 8.35
C ASN A 62 -4.13 -2.00 7.43
N ARG A 63 -3.92 -1.96 6.10
CA ARG A 63 -4.71 -2.78 5.17
C ARG A 63 -4.50 -4.26 5.40
N ILE A 64 -3.27 -4.68 5.66
CA ILE A 64 -2.98 -6.06 6.03
C ILE A 64 -3.66 -6.42 7.34
N ALA A 65 -3.55 -5.57 8.38
CA ALA A 65 -4.17 -5.84 9.67
C ALA A 65 -5.70 -5.94 9.58
N ASP A 66 -6.33 -5.02 8.84
CA ASP A 66 -7.78 -5.01 8.62
C ASP A 66 -8.26 -6.20 7.79
N ALA A 67 -7.50 -6.61 6.77
CA ALA A 67 -7.86 -7.73 5.90
C ALA A 67 -7.57 -9.10 6.55
N ILE A 68 -6.52 -9.16 7.38
CA ILE A 68 -6.02 -10.38 8.02
C ILE A 68 -6.49 -10.42 9.48
N ASN A 69 -7.74 -10.05 9.75
CA ASN A 69 -8.39 -10.32 11.04
C ASN A 69 -8.65 -11.83 11.26
N PHE A 70 -7.75 -12.69 10.76
CA PHE A 70 -7.75 -14.12 11.02
C PHE A 70 -7.41 -14.36 12.49
N PRO A 71 -8.08 -15.33 13.15
CA PRO A 71 -7.49 -15.95 14.33
C PRO A 71 -6.10 -16.47 13.95
N ILE A 72 -5.08 -16.09 14.74
CA ILE A 72 -3.70 -16.58 14.57
C ILE A 72 -3.77 -18.10 14.32
N PRO A 73 -3.32 -18.60 13.15
CA PRO A 73 -3.48 -20.00 12.85
C PRO A 73 -2.77 -20.83 13.92
N GLN A 74 -3.45 -21.83 14.47
CA GLN A 74 -2.87 -22.75 15.43
C GLN A 74 -2.02 -23.78 14.69
N GLY A 75 -0.79 -24.04 15.14
CA GLY A 75 0.09 -25.09 14.59
C GLY A 75 1.14 -24.60 13.56
N GLY A 76 1.57 -25.50 12.66
CA GLY A 76 2.74 -25.32 11.76
C GLY A 76 2.70 -24.11 10.81
N ASN A 77 1.57 -23.42 10.70
CA ASN A 77 1.41 -22.21 9.88
C ASN A 77 1.97 -20.93 10.53
N VAL A 78 2.20 -20.91 11.85
CA VAL A 78 2.78 -19.74 12.54
C VAL A 78 4.21 -19.48 12.11
N GLU A 79 5.01 -20.53 11.90
CA GLU A 79 6.42 -20.37 11.52
C GLU A 79 6.57 -19.81 10.10
N LYS A 80 5.68 -20.21 9.18
CA LYS A 80 5.67 -19.73 7.80
C LYS A 80 5.19 -18.28 7.71
N LEU A 81 4.13 -17.93 8.44
CA LEU A 81 3.64 -16.55 8.57
C LEU A 81 4.67 -15.64 9.24
N ALA A 82 5.32 -16.10 10.31
CA ALA A 82 6.41 -15.37 10.95
C ALA A 82 7.60 -15.18 10.00
N LYS A 83 7.90 -16.13 9.11
CA LYS A 83 8.93 -15.97 8.06
C LYS A 83 8.54 -14.91 7.04
N ILE A 84 7.28 -14.86 6.60
CA ILE A 84 6.83 -13.84 5.65
C ILE A 84 6.74 -12.46 6.31
N LEU A 85 6.22 -12.35 7.53
CA LEU A 85 6.24 -11.08 8.29
C LEU A 85 7.67 -10.60 8.54
N ASN A 86 8.60 -11.51 8.88
CA ASN A 86 10.01 -11.18 9.00
C ASN A 86 10.65 -10.80 7.67
N LEU A 87 10.23 -11.39 6.56
CA LEU A 87 10.68 -11.05 5.22
C LEU A 87 10.20 -9.64 4.84
N SER A 88 8.90 -9.37 5.00
CA SER A 88 8.31 -8.05 4.80
C SER A 88 8.98 -7.01 5.70
N GLY A 89 9.18 -7.30 6.99
CA GLY A 89 9.89 -6.41 7.92
C GLY A 89 11.37 -6.20 7.58
N LYS A 90 12.06 -7.18 6.97
CA LYS A 90 13.44 -7.03 6.49
C LYS A 90 13.53 -6.22 5.19
N LEU A 91 12.58 -6.41 4.27
CA LEU A 91 12.45 -5.63 3.03
C LEU A 91 12.07 -4.17 3.34
N MET A 92 11.28 -3.94 4.38
CA MET A 92 10.79 -2.63 4.82
C MET A 92 11.74 -1.90 5.80
N LYS A 93 12.87 -2.51 6.18
CA LYS A 93 13.93 -1.80 6.92
C LYS A 93 14.72 -0.91 5.95
N GLY A 94 14.09 0.18 5.52
CA GLY A 94 14.73 1.25 4.76
C GLY A 94 15.82 1.92 5.59
N ARG A 95 17.08 1.67 5.22
CA ARG A 95 18.21 2.56 5.48
C ARG A 95 18.53 3.40 4.23
N GLY A 96 17.52 3.60 3.37
CA GLY A 96 17.65 4.39 2.15
C GLY A 96 17.62 5.89 2.46
N ASP A 97 18.22 6.67 1.59
CA ASP A 97 18.03 8.12 1.57
C ASP A 97 16.56 8.41 1.24
N PRO A 98 15.78 9.03 2.14
CA PRO A 98 14.35 9.27 1.90
C PRO A 98 14.12 10.18 0.67
N THR A 99 15.11 10.98 0.29
CA THR A 99 15.04 11.86 -0.88
C THR A 99 15.38 11.15 -2.19
N ALA A 100 15.89 9.92 -2.14
CA ALA A 100 16.13 9.13 -3.33
C ALA A 100 14.81 8.68 -3.96
N TRP A 101 14.75 8.79 -5.29
CA TRP A 101 13.63 8.34 -6.09
C TRP A 101 14.13 7.79 -7.43
N ILE A 102 13.31 6.94 -8.04
CA ILE A 102 13.52 6.44 -9.40
C ILE A 102 12.22 6.56 -10.19
N LEU A 103 12.35 6.51 -11.52
CA LEU A 103 11.25 6.14 -12.39
C LEU A 103 11.31 4.61 -12.56
N SER A 104 10.34 3.90 -12.00
CA SER A 104 10.25 2.44 -12.12
C SER A 104 10.07 2.02 -13.59
N LYS A 105 10.24 0.71 -13.87
CA LYS A 105 10.09 0.17 -15.23
C LYS A 105 8.71 0.42 -15.84
N ASP A 106 7.68 0.51 -14.99
CA ASP A 106 6.30 0.80 -15.35
C ASP A 106 5.91 2.27 -15.18
N GLY A 107 6.89 3.15 -14.94
CA GLY A 107 6.72 4.61 -15.00
C GLY A 107 6.25 5.27 -13.70
N LEU A 108 6.34 4.58 -12.56
CA LEU A 108 6.01 5.14 -11.25
C LEU A 108 7.21 5.90 -10.67
N THR A 109 6.96 7.11 -10.16
CA THR A 109 7.97 7.89 -9.43
C THR A 109 7.94 7.51 -7.95
N ILE A 110 8.84 6.62 -7.52
CA ILE A 110 8.82 6.03 -6.16
C ILE A 110 10.24 5.87 -5.58
N PRO A 111 10.37 5.67 -4.26
CA PRO A 111 11.67 5.32 -3.67
C PRO A 111 12.22 4.00 -4.21
N PRO A 112 13.55 3.88 -4.40
CA PRO A 112 14.17 2.66 -4.92
C PRO A 112 13.84 1.41 -4.08
N GLU A 113 13.77 1.53 -2.76
CA GLU A 113 13.47 0.41 -1.87
C GLU A 113 12.03 -0.11 -2.04
N VAL A 114 11.09 0.77 -2.41
CA VAL A 114 9.71 0.40 -2.67
C VAL A 114 9.61 -0.38 -3.98
N ASP A 115 10.32 0.06 -5.03
CA ASP A 115 10.41 -0.66 -6.30
C ASP A 115 11.05 -2.04 -6.13
N ILE A 116 12.17 -2.11 -5.39
CA ILE A 116 12.84 -3.39 -5.08
C ILE A 116 11.90 -4.33 -4.31
N GLY A 117 11.21 -3.81 -3.29
CA GLY A 117 10.24 -4.57 -2.51
C GLY A 117 9.10 -5.10 -3.37
N ARG A 118 8.55 -4.25 -4.25
CA ARG A 118 7.49 -4.59 -5.20
C ARG A 118 7.93 -5.67 -6.20
N GLU A 119 9.11 -5.53 -6.81
CA GLU A 119 9.65 -6.55 -7.71
C GLU A 119 9.93 -7.88 -6.99
N HIS A 120 10.32 -7.84 -5.71
CA HIS A 120 10.45 -9.05 -4.91
C HIS A 120 9.11 -9.77 -4.73
N LEU A 121 8.01 -9.03 -4.46
CA LEU A 121 6.68 -9.62 -4.34
C LEU A 121 6.25 -10.36 -5.62
N PHE A 122 6.67 -9.90 -6.79
CA PHE A 122 6.33 -10.56 -8.06
C PHE A 122 7.21 -11.75 -8.40
N THR A 123 8.46 -11.77 -7.94
CA THR A 123 9.47 -12.76 -8.35
C THR A 123 9.73 -13.84 -7.30
N HIS A 124 9.30 -13.62 -6.06
CA HIS A 124 9.46 -14.60 -4.98
C HIS A 124 8.69 -15.90 -5.30
N THR A 125 9.24 -17.05 -4.92
CA THR A 125 8.53 -18.34 -5.02
C THR A 125 7.34 -18.33 -4.05
N GLY A 126 6.13 -18.33 -4.59
CA GLY A 126 4.89 -18.23 -3.82
C GLY A 126 3.92 -19.39 -4.07
N SER A 127 2.74 -19.31 -3.45
CA SER A 127 1.61 -20.19 -3.76
C SER A 127 0.80 -19.67 -4.96
N THR A 128 1.06 -18.44 -5.39
CA THR A 128 0.41 -17.80 -6.54
C THR A 128 1.36 -17.57 -7.70
N ASP A 129 0.79 -17.52 -8.90
CA ASP A 129 1.53 -17.24 -10.11
C ASP A 129 2.05 -15.77 -10.14
N PRO A 130 3.30 -15.54 -10.56
CA PRO A 130 3.85 -14.19 -10.75
C PRO A 130 2.98 -13.24 -11.57
N GLU A 131 2.37 -13.71 -12.65
CA GLU A 131 1.50 -12.90 -13.51
C GLU A 131 0.21 -12.52 -12.78
N LEU A 132 -0.37 -13.45 -12.01
CA LEU A 132 -1.54 -13.14 -11.18
C LEU A 132 -1.23 -12.04 -10.16
N ARG A 133 -0.06 -12.08 -9.51
CA ARG A 133 0.38 -11.02 -8.58
C ARG A 133 0.51 -9.67 -9.28
N ARG A 134 1.09 -9.63 -10.48
CA ARG A 134 1.19 -8.39 -11.29
C ARG A 134 -0.20 -7.87 -11.69
N ASN A 135 -1.12 -8.76 -12.07
CA ASN A 135 -2.49 -8.38 -12.41
C ASN A 135 -3.23 -7.82 -11.20
N VAL A 136 -3.04 -8.38 -9.99
CA VAL A 136 -3.61 -7.81 -8.76
C VAL A 136 -3.04 -6.42 -8.48
N ASP A 137 -1.73 -6.23 -8.60
CA ASP A 137 -1.08 -4.94 -8.39
C ASP A 137 -1.64 -3.86 -9.34
N ILE A 138 -1.69 -4.14 -10.65
CA ILE A 138 -2.24 -3.21 -11.64
C ILE A 138 -3.73 -2.93 -11.35
N PHE A 139 -4.51 -3.97 -11.03
CA PHE A 139 -5.94 -3.81 -10.74
C PHE A 139 -6.15 -2.89 -9.54
N VAL A 140 -5.40 -3.08 -8.46
CA VAL A 140 -5.51 -2.26 -7.25
C VAL A 140 -5.12 -0.82 -7.53
N GLN A 141 -4.01 -0.57 -8.22
CA GLN A 141 -3.61 0.80 -8.58
C GLN A 141 -4.68 1.49 -9.44
N SER A 142 -5.31 0.75 -10.35
CA SER A 142 -6.37 1.28 -11.22
C SER A 142 -7.63 1.76 -10.49
N GLN A 143 -7.81 1.43 -9.21
CA GLN A 143 -8.96 1.92 -8.43
C GLN A 143 -8.94 3.45 -8.23
N TRP A 144 -7.78 4.09 -8.44
CA TRP A 144 -7.63 5.55 -8.43
C TRP A 144 -7.33 6.14 -9.81
N ALA A 145 -7.30 5.34 -10.87
CA ALA A 145 -7.10 5.84 -12.23
C ALA A 145 -8.38 6.44 -12.81
N GLU A 146 -8.26 7.44 -13.68
CA GLU A 146 -9.41 8.02 -14.41
C GLU A 146 -10.04 7.01 -15.38
N LYS A 147 -9.21 6.14 -15.97
CA LYS A 147 -9.64 5.01 -16.79
C LYS A 147 -9.26 3.71 -16.09
N GLN A 148 -10.25 2.88 -15.82
CA GLN A 148 -10.02 1.55 -15.25
C GLN A 148 -9.24 0.69 -16.24
N ALA A 149 -8.29 -0.12 -15.75
CA ALA A 149 -7.51 -1.00 -16.60
C ALA A 149 -8.45 -1.97 -17.35
N ASP A 150 -8.31 -2.03 -18.68
CA ASP A 150 -9.09 -2.95 -19.50
C ASP A 150 -8.69 -4.41 -19.13
N VAL A 151 -9.71 -5.19 -18.75
CA VAL A 151 -9.72 -6.67 -18.58
C VAL A 151 -8.40 -7.28 -18.10
N LEU A 152 -8.09 -7.08 -16.82
CA LEU A 152 -7.17 -7.96 -16.12
C LEU A 152 -7.88 -9.29 -15.87
N ASN A 153 -7.19 -10.42 -16.10
CA ASN A 153 -7.73 -11.76 -15.92
C ASN A 153 -7.84 -12.12 -14.42
N LEU A 154 -8.62 -11.34 -13.67
CA LEU A 154 -8.99 -11.59 -12.29
C LEU A 154 -10.41 -12.13 -12.26
N SER A 155 -10.66 -13.13 -11.42
CA SER A 155 -12.03 -13.59 -11.19
C SER A 155 -12.88 -12.49 -10.55
N PRO A 156 -14.21 -12.53 -10.71
CA PRO A 156 -15.11 -11.59 -10.05
C PRO A 156 -14.95 -11.56 -8.51
N VAL A 157 -14.69 -12.71 -7.88
CA VAL A 157 -14.48 -12.79 -6.44
C VAL A 157 -13.17 -12.12 -6.04
N LEU A 158 -12.06 -12.43 -6.73
CA LEU A 158 -10.76 -11.80 -6.45
C LEU A 158 -10.80 -10.29 -6.69
N SER A 159 -11.39 -9.82 -7.78
CA SER A 159 -11.52 -8.38 -8.06
C SER A 159 -12.39 -7.66 -7.02
N THR A 160 -13.46 -8.30 -6.54
CA THR A 160 -14.29 -7.76 -5.45
C THR A 160 -13.50 -7.64 -4.15
N TYR A 161 -12.78 -8.71 -3.77
CA TYR A 161 -11.91 -8.71 -2.59
C TYR A 161 -10.84 -7.61 -2.69
N MET A 162 -10.13 -7.52 -3.82
CA MET A 162 -9.04 -6.55 -4.01
C MET A 162 -9.54 -5.10 -4.06
N LYS A 163 -10.72 -4.84 -4.62
CA LYS A 163 -11.34 -3.51 -4.58
C LYS A 163 -11.70 -3.12 -3.14
N LYS A 164 -12.23 -4.07 -2.38
CA LYS A 164 -12.54 -3.86 -0.96
C LYS A 164 -11.27 -3.61 -0.15
N LEU A 165 -10.21 -4.40 -0.35
CA LEU A 165 -8.89 -4.20 0.24
C LEU A 165 -8.33 -2.80 -0.06
N ALA A 166 -8.40 -2.37 -1.33
CA ALA A 166 -7.87 -1.09 -1.77
C ALA A 166 -8.58 0.09 -1.07
N LEU A 167 -9.91 0.09 -1.09
CA LEU A 167 -10.72 1.26 -0.74
C LEU A 167 -11.30 1.21 0.68
N ASN A 168 -11.49 0.02 1.25
CA ASN A 168 -12.22 -0.21 2.50
C ASN A 168 -11.76 -1.50 3.21
N ALA A 169 -10.45 -1.71 3.43
CA ALA A 169 -9.94 -2.96 4.00
C ALA A 169 -10.64 -3.38 5.30
N TYR A 170 -10.99 -2.43 6.17
CA TYR A 170 -11.77 -2.64 7.40
C TYR A 170 -13.18 -3.23 7.22
N LYS A 171 -13.66 -3.35 5.97
CA LYS A 171 -14.93 -4.01 5.63
C LYS A 171 -14.76 -5.44 5.12
N ILE A 172 -13.52 -5.93 5.02
CA ILE A 172 -13.26 -7.33 4.69
C ILE A 172 -13.81 -8.18 5.82
N SER A 173 -14.57 -9.21 5.44
CA SER A 173 -15.33 -10.08 6.32
C SER A 173 -14.96 -11.54 6.06
N ASP A 174 -15.37 -12.43 6.96
CA ASP A 174 -15.16 -13.87 6.78
C ASP A 174 -15.87 -14.37 5.52
N GLU A 175 -17.02 -13.81 5.15
CA GLU A 175 -17.73 -14.14 3.92
C GLU A 175 -16.91 -13.82 2.65
N ASP A 176 -16.10 -12.75 2.67
CA ASP A 176 -15.22 -12.44 1.53
C ASP A 176 -14.10 -13.48 1.38
N VAL A 177 -13.60 -14.00 2.50
CA VAL A 177 -12.56 -15.04 2.53
C VAL A 177 -13.13 -16.40 2.13
N GLU A 178 -14.33 -16.75 2.61
CA GLU A 178 -15.02 -17.98 2.20
C GLU A 178 -15.34 -17.97 0.70
N ALA A 179 -15.78 -16.84 0.14
CA ALA A 179 -15.99 -16.72 -1.31
C ALA A 179 -14.71 -17.00 -2.11
N MET A 180 -13.54 -16.53 -1.63
CA MET A 180 -12.25 -16.85 -2.23
C MET A 180 -11.94 -18.35 -2.12
N ARG A 181 -12.22 -18.99 -0.98
CA ARG A 181 -12.03 -20.44 -0.79
C ARG A 181 -12.93 -21.27 -1.70
N GLU A 182 -14.16 -20.85 -1.95
CA GLU A 182 -15.09 -21.47 -2.89
C GLU A 182 -14.57 -21.44 -4.34
N GLU A 183 -13.74 -20.45 -4.68
CA GLU A 183 -12.98 -20.38 -5.94
C GLU A 183 -11.60 -21.07 -5.89
N TYR A 184 -11.37 -21.93 -4.90
CA TYR A 184 -10.13 -22.71 -4.72
C TYR A 184 -8.87 -21.90 -4.39
N PHE A 185 -8.99 -20.65 -3.93
CA PHE A 185 -7.85 -19.94 -3.36
C PHE A 185 -7.53 -20.53 -1.98
N SER A 186 -6.29 -21.01 -1.80
CA SER A 186 -5.81 -21.44 -0.48
C SER A 186 -5.57 -20.24 0.44
N ASP A 187 -5.50 -20.46 1.74
CA ASP A 187 -5.18 -19.41 2.73
C ASP A 187 -3.83 -18.72 2.41
N GLU A 188 -2.84 -19.47 1.93
CA GLU A 188 -1.57 -18.90 1.49
C GLU A 188 -1.73 -18.01 0.25
N MET A 189 -2.59 -18.40 -0.71
CA MET A 189 -2.85 -17.58 -1.89
C MET A 189 -3.57 -16.29 -1.51
N ILE A 190 -4.59 -16.37 -0.66
CA ILE A 190 -5.35 -15.21 -0.16
C ILE A 190 -4.41 -14.26 0.57
N TYR A 191 -3.57 -14.78 1.47
CA TYR A 191 -2.58 -14.00 2.20
C TYR A 191 -1.57 -13.31 1.27
N GLU A 192 -1.02 -14.05 0.31
CA GLU A 192 -0.03 -13.53 -0.63
C GLU A 192 -0.62 -12.41 -1.51
N LEU A 193 -1.80 -12.62 -2.09
CA LEU A 193 -2.46 -11.60 -2.91
C LEU A 193 -2.91 -10.41 -2.07
N THR A 194 -3.25 -10.61 -0.79
CA THR A 194 -3.55 -9.52 0.15
C THR A 194 -2.33 -8.64 0.39
N ILE A 195 -1.14 -9.21 0.55
CA ILE A 195 0.10 -8.44 0.65
C ILE A 195 0.34 -7.64 -0.62
N VAL A 196 0.22 -8.28 -1.79
CA VAL A 196 0.43 -7.61 -3.08
C VAL A 196 -0.57 -6.45 -3.25
N GLY A 197 -1.85 -6.69 -3.01
CA GLY A 197 -2.87 -5.66 -3.11
C GLY A 197 -2.70 -4.53 -2.10
N ALA A 198 -2.36 -4.83 -0.85
CA ALA A 198 -2.09 -3.81 0.16
C ALA A 198 -0.88 -2.94 -0.22
N ASN A 199 0.17 -3.56 -0.78
CA ASN A 199 1.36 -2.86 -1.24
C ASN A 199 1.01 -1.91 -2.40
N ALA A 200 0.32 -2.42 -3.41
CA ALA A 200 -0.14 -1.65 -4.56
C ALA A 200 -1.00 -0.45 -4.14
N ALA A 201 -1.95 -0.64 -3.21
CA ALA A 201 -2.78 0.45 -2.69
C ALA A 201 -1.96 1.51 -1.93
N ALA A 202 -0.95 1.09 -1.16
CA ALA A 202 -0.09 2.00 -0.42
C ALA A 202 0.83 2.82 -1.34
N ILE A 203 1.26 2.25 -2.47
CA ILE A 203 2.12 2.91 -3.45
C ILE A 203 1.44 4.11 -4.10
N VAL A 204 0.13 4.04 -4.41
CA VAL A 204 -0.58 5.11 -5.15
C VAL A 204 -0.38 6.50 -4.52
N GLY A 205 -0.55 6.63 -3.19
CA GLY A 205 -0.37 7.90 -2.51
C GLY A 205 1.09 8.37 -2.46
N LEU A 206 2.02 7.42 -2.33
CA LEU A 206 3.45 7.70 -2.31
C LEU A 206 3.96 8.16 -3.67
N GLU A 207 3.55 7.45 -4.73
CA GLU A 207 3.89 7.76 -6.11
C GLU A 207 3.41 9.16 -6.48
N LYS A 208 2.15 9.51 -6.20
CA LYS A 208 1.64 10.86 -6.50
C LYS A 208 2.35 11.95 -5.71
N LEU A 209 2.68 11.69 -4.44
CA LEU A 209 3.47 12.62 -3.64
C LEU A 209 4.84 12.87 -4.29
N TYR A 210 5.56 11.80 -4.63
CA TYR A 210 6.91 11.89 -5.19
C TYR A 210 6.90 12.48 -6.61
N ALA A 211 5.92 12.11 -7.42
CA ALA A 211 5.72 12.65 -8.77
C ALA A 211 5.56 14.18 -8.75
N VAL A 212 4.83 14.74 -7.78
CA VAL A 212 4.70 16.20 -7.65
C VAL A 212 5.93 16.82 -7.01
N LEU A 213 6.44 16.21 -5.92
CA LEU A 213 7.57 16.74 -5.14
C LEU A 213 8.86 16.89 -5.95
N PHE A 214 9.07 16.01 -6.94
CA PHE A 214 10.25 15.98 -7.79
C PHE A 214 9.98 16.38 -9.26
N SER A 215 8.82 17.00 -9.55
CA SER A 215 8.45 17.53 -10.87
C SER A 215 8.94 18.94 -11.18
#